data_AF-A0A0F9SHS9-F1
#
_entry.id   AF-A0A0F9SHS9-F1
#
_cell.length_a   1.000
_cell.length_b   1.000
_cell.length_c   1.000
_cell.angle_alpha   90.00
_cell.angle_beta   90.00
_cell.angle_gamma   90.00
#
_symmetry.space_group_name_H-M   'P 1'
#
loop_
_entity.id
_entity.type
_entity.pdbx_description
1 polymer ?
#
loop_
_entity_poly.entity_id
_entity_poly.type
_entity_poly.pdbx_seq_one_letter_code
_entity_poly.pdbx_strand_id
1 'polypeptide(L)' 'MLLALIAKFTQHEDCKAVLLATGDKYLVEDTGKGRNDDHIWGDGSTDKGKNLLGKAIMELRKAIREKDVDKLEKRCRLHL' A
#
# COMPACT_ATOMS: atom_id res chain seq x y z
N MET A 1 -10.06 0.19 -1.44
CA MET A 1 -8.76 -0.51 -1.31
C MET A 1 -8.03 -0.15 -0.01
N LEU A 2 -7.79 1.13 0.29
CA LEU A 2 -7.04 1.53 1.49
C LEU A 2 -7.63 1.02 2.82
N LEU A 3 -8.96 0.97 2.97
CA LEU A 3 -9.61 0.40 4.16
C LEU A 3 -9.22 -1.06 4.44
N ALA A 4 -9.08 -1.88 3.39
CA ALA A 4 -8.68 -3.28 3.53
C ALA A 4 -7.20 -3.40 3.95
N LEU A 5 -6.34 -2.52 3.42
CA LEU A 5 -4.93 -2.45 3.83
C LEU A 5 -4.83 -2.02 5.29
N ILE A 6 -5.56 -0.98 5.71
CA ILE A 6 -5.64 -0.54 7.11
C ILE A 6 -6.02 -1.74 7.98
N ALA A 7 -7.14 -2.41 7.68
CA ALA A 7 -7.60 -3.57 8.45
C ALA A 7 -6.53 -4.67 8.55
N LYS A 8 -5.90 -5.06 7.42
CA LYS A 8 -4.87 -6.09 7.40
C LYS A 8 -3.68 -5.74 8.30
N PHE A 9 -3.13 -4.53 8.15
CA PHE A 9 -1.93 -4.14 8.88
C PHE A 9 -2.20 -3.66 10.31
N THR A 10 -3.46 -3.43 10.71
CA THR A 10 -3.80 -3.15 12.12
C THR A 10 -4.26 -4.38 12.89
N GLN A 11 -4.82 -5.40 12.22
CA GLN A 11 -5.15 -6.68 12.87
C GLN A 11 -3.94 -7.60 13.06
N HIS A 12 -2.91 -7.49 12.23
CA HIS A 12 -1.77 -8.42 12.19
C HIS A 12 -0.46 -7.67 12.48
N GLU A 13 0.02 -7.73 13.74
CA GLU A 13 1.23 -7.01 14.18
C GLU A 13 2.51 -7.51 13.49
N ASP A 14 2.57 -8.78 13.09
CA ASP A 14 3.66 -9.35 12.29
C ASP A 14 3.73 -8.69 10.89
N CYS A 15 2.60 -8.56 10.21
CA CYS A 15 2.50 -7.88 8.92
C CYS A 15 2.91 -6.41 9.02
N LYS A 16 2.47 -5.75 10.09
CA LYS A 16 2.83 -4.36 10.39
C LYS A 16 4.32 -4.19 10.64
N ALA A 17 4.93 -5.09 11.41
CA ALA A 17 6.37 -5.10 11.65
C ALA A 17 7.15 -5.27 10.34
N VAL A 18 6.74 -6.21 9.49
CA VAL A 18 7.33 -6.40 8.15
C VAL A 18 7.21 -5.13 7.31
N LEU A 19 6.03 -4.50 7.28
CA LEU A 19 5.81 -3.25 6.55
C LEU A 19 6.73 -2.12 7.06
N LEU A 20 6.85 -1.94 8.38
CA LEU A 20 7.72 -0.92 8.96
C LEU A 20 9.21 -1.20 8.69
N ALA A 21 9.61 -2.47 8.72
CA ALA A 21 10.98 -2.92 8.44
C ALA A 21 11.42 -2.65 6.99
N THR A 22 10.49 -2.41 6.07
CA THR A 22 10.85 -1.94 4.71
C THR A 22 11.53 -0.57 4.69
N GLY A 23 11.53 0.18 5.80
CA GLY A 23 12.18 1.48 5.88
C GLY A 23 11.52 2.47 4.93
N ASP A 24 12.32 3.22 4.18
CA ASP A 24 11.83 4.17 3.17
C ASP A 24 11.91 3.63 1.74
N LYS A 25 12.12 2.32 1.59
CA LYS A 25 12.16 1.68 0.27
C LYS A 25 10.84 1.90 -0.48
N TYR A 26 10.96 2.13 -1.78
CA TYR A 26 9.84 2.15 -2.71
C TYR A 26 9.32 0.73 -2.88
N LEU A 27 8.02 0.53 -2.67
CA LEU A 27 7.37 -0.78 -2.74
C LEU A 27 6.59 -0.89 -4.06
N VAL A 28 6.83 -1.98 -4.76
CA VAL A 28 6.21 -2.30 -6.05
C VAL A 28 5.82 -3.77 -5.99
N GLU A 29 4.59 -4.07 -6.38
CA GLU A 29 4.18 -5.45 -6.59
C GLU A 29 4.79 -5.97 -7.90
N ASP A 30 5.57 -7.05 -7.82
CA ASP A 30 6.11 -7.72 -9.00
C ASP A 30 5.00 -8.53 -9.69
N THR A 31 4.19 -7.82 -10.48
CA THR A 31 3.21 -8.45 -11.37
C THR A 31 3.95 -8.89 -12.63
N GLY A 32 4.39 -10.16 -12.62
CA GLY A 32 5.33 -10.70 -13.59
C GLY A 32 5.07 -10.33 -15.05
N LYS A 33 6.16 -10.20 -15.83
CA LYS A 33 6.14 -9.80 -17.25
C LYS A 33 5.39 -10.84 -18.10
N GLY A 34 4.32 -10.44 -18.80
CA GLY A 34 3.56 -11.32 -19.70
C GLY A 34 2.06 -11.04 -19.73
N ARG A 35 1.21 -12.09 -19.71
CA ARG A 35 -0.26 -11.96 -19.76
C ARG A 35 -0.90 -11.36 -18.50
N ASN A 36 -0.13 -11.23 -17.41
CA ASN A 36 -0.54 -10.72 -16.10
C ASN A 36 0.11 -9.37 -15.77
N ASP A 37 0.37 -8.57 -16.81
CA ASP A 37 0.97 -7.25 -16.70
C ASP A 37 -0.02 -6.25 -16.08
N ASP A 38 0.10 -5.96 -14.79
CA ASP A 38 -0.77 -5.02 -14.08
C ASP A 38 -0.18 -3.60 -14.08
N HIS A 39 -0.74 -2.77 -14.95
CA HIS A 39 -0.37 -1.36 -15.07
C HIS A 39 -1.15 -0.43 -14.10
N ILE A 40 -2.07 -0.96 -13.29
CA ILE A 40 -2.89 -0.18 -12.37
C ILE A 40 -2.38 -0.36 -10.93
N TRP A 41 -2.23 -1.59 -10.47
CA TRP A 41 -1.81 -1.88 -9.10
C TRP A 41 -0.29 -2.06 -8.96
N GLY A 42 0.38 -2.55 -10.01
CA GLY A 42 1.84 -2.64 -10.14
C GLY A 42 2.47 -1.57 -11.05
N ASP A 43 3.78 -1.66 -11.26
CA ASP A 43 4.54 -0.81 -12.20
C ASP A 43 4.50 -1.35 -13.65
N GLY A 44 3.88 -2.51 -13.86
CA GLY A 44 3.80 -3.20 -15.15
C GLY A 44 5.16 -3.52 -15.78
N SER A 45 5.16 -4.18 -16.95
CA SER A 45 6.37 -4.66 -17.61
C SER A 45 7.23 -3.55 -18.22
N THR A 46 6.69 -2.32 -18.27
CA THR A 46 7.31 -1.13 -18.87
C THR A 46 7.70 -0.05 -17.85
N ASP A 47 7.61 -0.33 -16.54
CA ASP A 47 7.81 0.64 -15.45
C ASP A 47 6.92 1.90 -15.55
N LYS A 48 5.82 1.81 -16.32
CA LYS A 48 4.83 2.89 -16.53
C LYS A 48 3.51 2.64 -15.82
N GLY A 49 3.41 1.56 -15.06
CA GLY A 49 2.26 1.25 -14.24
C GLY A 49 2.05 2.30 -13.15
N LYS A 50 0.83 2.34 -12.62
CA LYS A 50 0.44 3.35 -11.64
C LYS A 50 0.92 3.02 -10.24
N ASN A 51 1.28 1.77 -9.95
CA ASN A 51 1.65 1.25 -8.64
C ASN A 51 0.71 1.74 -7.53
N LEU A 52 -0.61 1.68 -7.78
CA LEU A 52 -1.59 2.20 -6.82
C LEU A 52 -1.54 1.40 -5.51
N LEU A 53 -1.18 0.10 -5.55
CA LEU A 53 -1.06 -0.71 -4.36
C LEU A 53 0.15 -0.29 -3.54
N GLY A 54 1.32 -0.21 -4.16
CA GLY A 54 2.55 0.21 -3.48
C GLY A 54 2.41 1.60 -2.90
N LYS A 55 1.83 2.55 -3.64
CA LYS A 55 1.52 3.90 -3.15
C LYS A 55 0.60 3.89 -1.93
N ALA A 56 -0.49 3.12 -1.98
CA ALA A 56 -1.41 3.00 -0.84
C ALA A 56 -0.75 2.38 0.39
N ILE A 57 0.07 1.34 0.22
CA ILE A 57 0.81 0.68 1.30
C ILE A 57 1.88 1.62 1.90
N MET A 58 2.60 2.38 1.07
CA MET A 58 3.58 3.36 1.53
C MET A 58 2.94 4.54 2.26
N GLU A 59 1.76 4.98 1.82
CA GLU A 59 0.97 5.98 2.54
C GLU A 59 0.52 5.46 3.91
N LEU A 60 0.03 4.21 3.97
CA LEU A 60 -0.33 3.56 5.22
C LEU A 60 0.89 3.41 6.16
N ARG A 61 2.06 3.02 5.63
CA ARG A 61 3.33 2.93 6.38
C ARG A 61 3.66 4.27 7.05
N LYS A 62 3.52 5.37 6.32
CA LYS A 62 3.74 6.72 6.85
C LYS A 62 2.75 7.03 7.98
N ALA A 63 1.46 6.78 7.75
CA ALA A 63 0.43 7.02 8.76
C ALA A 63 0.65 6.19 10.05
N ILE A 64 1.12 4.95 9.93
CA ILE A 64 1.46 4.11 11.10
C ILE A 64 2.61 4.73 11.91
N ARG A 65 3.66 5.22 11.24
CA ARG A 65 4.80 5.88 11.92
C ARG A 65 4.39 7.17 12.63
N GLU A 66 3.52 7.94 11.99
CA GLU A 66 3.03 9.23 12.50
C GLU A 66 1.88 9.08 13.51
N LYS A 67 1.38 7.86 13.73
CA LYS A 67 0.19 7.56 14.54
C LYS A 67 -1.09 8.25 14.02
N ASP A 68 -1.18 8.40 12.71
CA ASP A 68 -2.23 9.13 11.97
C ASP A 68 -3.20 8.19 11.22
N VAL A 69 -3.23 6.90 11.58
CA VAL A 69 -4.08 5.89 10.88
C VAL A 69 -5.57 6.27 10.93
N ASP A 70 -6.06 6.81 12.05
CA ASP A 70 -7.46 7.25 12.17
C ASP A 70 -7.81 8.39 11.20
N LYS A 71 -6.87 9.30 10.99
CA LYS A 71 -7.03 10.41 10.03
C LYS A 71 -7.09 9.88 8.60
N LEU A 72 -6.24 8.90 8.29
CA LEU A 72 -6.23 8.23 7.00
C LEU A 72 -7.54 7.46 6.74
N GLU A 73 -8.05 6.75 7.75
CA GLU A 73 -9.31 6.03 7.65
C GLU A 73 -10.51 6.97 7.44
N LYS A 74 -10.59 8.06 8.21
CA LYS A 74 -11.64 9.08 8.07
C LYS A 74 -11.67 9.67 6.66
N ARG A 75 -10.50 9.98 6.09
CA ARG A 75 -10.40 10.51 4.72
C ARG A 75 -11.05 9.58 3.70
N CYS A 76 -10.86 8.27 3.83
CA CYS A 76 -11.48 7.27 2.96
C CYS A 76 -12.99 7.13 3.17
N ARG A 77 -13.47 7.29 4.40
CA ARG A 77 -14.91 7.18 4.71
C ARG A 77 -15.71 8.43 4.33
N LEU A 78 -15.06 9.59 4.23
CA LEU A 78 -15.68 10.87 3.84
C LEU A 78 -16.03 10.98 2.34
N HIS A 79 -15.70 9.98 1.53
CA HIS A 79 -15.90 9.99 0.07
C HIS A 79 -16.74 8.78 -0.41
N LEU A 80 -17.45 8.12 0.51
CA LEU A 80 -18.45 7.08 0.25
C LEU A 80 -19.85 7.64 0.55
#